data_AF-A0A957N912-F1
#
_entry.id   AF-A0A957N912-F1
#
_cell.length_a   1.000
_cell.length_b   1.000
_cell.length_c   1.000
_cell.angle_alpha   90.00
_cell.angle_beta   90.00
_cell.angle_gamma   90.00
#
_symmetry.space_group_name_H-M   'P 1'
#
loop_
_entity.id
_entity.type
_entity.pdbx_description
1 polymer ?
#
loop_
_entity_poly.entity_id
_entity_poly.type
_entity_poly.pdbx_seq_one_letter_code
_entity_poly.pdbx_strand_id
1 'polypeptide(L)'
;MLTNDLMAKIRRIELRTRRLVNDSFAGEYHSIFKGRGMEFNEVRPYLPGDEIRTIDWNVTARTGQPHVKQFVEERELTVMLVVDASGSGDFASEGQFKRELAAELASVLSFAATTNKDKVGLLIF
;
A
#
# COMPACT_ATOMS: atom_id res chain seq x y z
N MET A 1 9.66 -11.24 30.27
CA MET A 1 9.63 -9.79 30.02
C MET A 1 10.67 -9.47 28.96
N LEU A 2 10.32 -8.72 27.92
CA LEU A 2 11.31 -8.24 26.93
C LEU A 2 12.34 -7.38 27.66
N THR A 3 13.62 -7.56 27.38
CA THR A 3 14.69 -6.75 28.01
C THR A 3 14.54 -5.29 27.61
N ASN A 4 14.86 -4.36 28.51
CA ASN A 4 14.79 -2.91 28.25
C ASN A 4 15.59 -2.51 27.00
N ASP A 5 16.70 -3.20 26.76
CA ASP A 5 17.56 -2.98 25.60
C ASP A 5 16.88 -3.39 24.27
N LEU A 6 16.14 -4.51 24.28
CA LEU A 6 15.36 -4.96 23.14
C LEU A 6 14.20 -3.98 22.84
N MET A 7 13.52 -3.47 23.87
CA MET A 7 12.48 -2.45 23.72
C MET A 7 13.02 -1.15 23.12
N ALA A 8 14.22 -0.72 23.54
CA ALA A 8 14.87 0.45 22.99
C ALA A 8 15.25 0.26 21.51
N LYS A 9 15.72 -0.94 21.13
CA LYS A 9 16.00 -1.31 19.73
C LYS A 9 14.73 -1.28 18.88
N ILE A 10 13.64 -1.89 19.35
CA ILE A 10 12.35 -1.91 18.63
C ILE A 10 11.84 -0.47 18.39
N ARG A 11 11.85 0.38 19.42
CA ARG A 11 11.46 1.79 19.28
C ARG A 11 12.32 2.54 18.28
N ARG A 12 13.61 2.25 18.21
CA ARG A 12 14.52 2.88 17.23
C ARG A 12 14.14 2.47 15.80
N ILE A 13 13.84 1.19 15.57
CA ILE A 13 13.39 0.69 14.27
C ILE A 13 12.07 1.35 13.87
N GLU A 14 11.11 1.43 14.79
CA GLU A 14 9.82 2.08 14.57
C GLU A 14 9.98 3.57 14.17
N LEU A 15 10.77 4.34 14.93
CA LEU A 15 11.00 5.75 14.67
C LEU A 15 11.70 6.00 13.32
N ARG A 16 12.72 5.20 12.99
CA ARG A 16 13.42 5.28 11.70
C ARG A 16 12.49 4.94 10.55
N THR A 17 11.74 3.86 10.70
CA THR A 17 10.77 3.39 9.72
C THR A 17 9.73 4.47 9.42
N ARG A 18 9.11 5.00 10.47
CA ARG A 18 8.07 6.03 10.33
C ARG A 18 8.59 7.28 9.61
N ARG A 19 9.84 7.68 9.88
CA ARG A 19 10.49 8.79 9.18
C ARG A 19 10.70 8.49 7.70
N LEU A 20 11.27 7.31 7.36
CA LEU A 20 11.53 6.91 5.97
C LEU A 20 10.25 6.83 5.13
N VAL A 21 9.19 6.26 5.71
CA VAL A 21 7.86 6.18 5.07
C VAL A 21 7.32 7.59 4.86
N ASN A 22 7.22 8.41 5.91
CA ASN A 22 6.65 9.75 5.79
C ASN A 22 7.43 10.66 4.81
N ASP A 23 8.76 10.59 4.80
CA ASP A 23 9.59 11.38 3.89
C ASP A 23 9.41 10.94 2.42
N SER A 24 9.14 9.65 2.17
CA SER A 24 8.96 9.10 0.81
C SER A 24 7.53 9.26 0.26
N PHE A 25 6.52 9.32 1.13
CA PHE A 25 5.09 9.39 0.75
C PHE A 25 4.49 10.81 0.85
N ALA A 26 5.31 11.85 1.09
CA ALA A 26 4.85 13.24 1.21
C ALA A 26 4.39 13.90 -0.11
N GLY A 27 4.35 13.16 -1.23
CA GLY A 27 3.83 13.65 -2.49
C GLY A 27 3.66 12.53 -3.50
N GLU A 28 2.47 12.46 -4.09
CA GLU A 28 2.18 11.75 -5.35
C GLU A 28 2.14 10.22 -5.30
N TYR A 29 0.95 9.70 -4.98
CA TYR A 29 0.42 8.56 -5.73
C TYR A 29 -1.05 8.83 -6.08
N HIS A 30 -1.27 9.53 -7.20
CA HIS A 30 -2.53 9.40 -7.91
C HIS A 30 -2.42 8.14 -8.77
N SER A 31 -3.27 7.15 -8.52
CA SER A 31 -3.39 5.96 -9.37
C SER A 31 -3.46 6.38 -10.84
N ILE A 32 -2.40 6.08 -11.58
CA ILE A 32 -2.31 6.33 -13.03
C ILE A 32 -3.18 5.32 -13.81
N PHE A 33 -3.86 4.40 -13.10
CA PHE A 33 -4.70 3.36 -13.68
C PHE A 33 -6.17 3.58 -13.29
N LYS A 34 -6.92 4.18 -14.21
CA LYS A 34 -8.40 4.14 -14.20
C LYS A 34 -8.85 2.77 -14.75
N GLY A 35 -8.75 1.74 -13.92
CA GLY A 35 -9.26 0.40 -14.22
C GLY A 35 -10.79 0.32 -14.13
N ARG A 36 -11.39 -0.73 -14.71
CA ARG A 36 -12.81 -1.09 -14.55
C ARG A 36 -13.03 -1.61 -13.12
N GLY A 37 -13.12 -0.71 -12.15
CA GLY A 37 -13.42 -1.05 -10.76
C GLY A 37 -14.86 -1.49 -10.53
N MET A 38 -15.13 -2.10 -9.37
CA MET A 38 -16.48 -2.46 -8.93
C MET A 38 -17.19 -1.33 -8.17
N GLU A 39 -16.47 -0.31 -7.70
CA GLU A 39 -17.03 0.84 -6.99
C GLU A 39 -17.35 2.01 -7.92
N PHE A 40 -18.55 2.54 -7.77
CA PHE A 40 -18.99 3.75 -8.47
C PHE A 40 -18.30 4.98 -7.87
N ASN A 41 -17.58 5.75 -8.69
CA ASN A 41 -16.91 6.97 -8.26
C ASN A 41 -17.76 8.21 -8.58
N GLU A 42 -18.05 8.42 -9.85
CA GLU A 42 -18.74 9.62 -10.32
C GLU A 42 -19.44 9.39 -11.66
N VAL A 43 -20.42 10.25 -11.98
CA VAL A 43 -20.99 10.35 -13.32
C VAL A 43 -20.36 11.55 -14.01
N ARG A 44 -19.83 11.34 -15.23
CA ARG A 44 -19.31 12.44 -16.06
C ARG A 44 -19.99 12.50 -17.42
N PRO A 45 -19.98 13.67 -18.11
CA PRO A 45 -20.43 13.76 -19.49
C PRO A 45 -19.66 12.78 -20.40
N TYR A 46 -20.37 12.19 -21.34
CA TYR A 46 -19.81 11.31 -22.37
C TYR A 46 -18.83 12.08 -23.26
N LEU A 47 -17.70 11.46 -23.56
CA LEU A 47 -16.73 11.93 -24.55
C LEU A 47 -16.60 10.89 -25.68
N PRO A 48 -16.36 11.32 -26.93
CA PRO A 48 -16.10 10.40 -28.03
C PRO A 48 -14.94 9.45 -27.69
N GLY A 49 -15.21 8.14 -27.74
CA GLY A 49 -14.27 7.09 -27.33
C GLY A 49 -14.66 6.37 -26.04
N ASP A 50 -15.63 6.89 -25.29
CA ASP A 50 -16.20 6.20 -24.14
C ASP A 50 -17.06 5.00 -24.54
N GLU A 51 -17.08 3.99 -23.66
CA GLU A 51 -17.86 2.78 -23.88
C GLU A 51 -19.37 3.05 -23.73
N ILE A 52 -20.15 2.84 -24.78
CA ILE A 52 -21.60 3.10 -24.79
C ILE A 52 -22.35 2.30 -23.71
N ARG A 53 -21.83 1.13 -23.33
CA ARG A 53 -22.45 0.28 -22.29
C ARG A 53 -22.35 0.87 -20.88
N THR A 54 -21.44 1.82 -20.66
CA THR A 54 -21.29 2.49 -19.35
C THR A 54 -22.17 3.73 -19.21
N ILE A 55 -23.03 4.03 -20.21
CA ILE A 55 -23.95 5.17 -20.16
C ILE A 55 -24.98 4.98 -19.04
N ASP A 56 -25.12 6.00 -18.19
CA ASP A 56 -26.22 6.11 -17.25
C ASP A 56 -27.43 6.76 -17.92
N TRP A 57 -28.40 5.93 -18.31
CA TRP A 57 -29.61 6.41 -18.97
C TRP A 57 -30.53 7.22 -18.05
N ASN A 58 -30.48 7.03 -16.72
CA ASN A 58 -31.31 7.80 -15.79
C ASN A 58 -30.81 9.24 -15.66
N VAL A 59 -29.49 9.43 -15.52
CA VAL A 59 -28.89 10.77 -15.49
C VAL A 59 -29.01 11.44 -16.86
N THR A 60 -28.80 10.67 -17.93
CA THR A 60 -28.97 11.15 -19.31
C THR A 60 -30.40 11.64 -19.56
N ALA A 61 -31.42 10.91 -19.10
CA ALA A 61 -32.81 11.31 -19.25
C ALA A 61 -33.19 12.59 -18.48
N ARG A 62 -32.54 12.85 -17.33
CA ARG A 62 -32.79 14.06 -16.52
C ARG A 62 -32.06 15.29 -17.04
N THR A 63 -30.85 15.11 -17.59
CA THR A 63 -29.98 16.21 -18.02
C THR A 63 -30.11 16.52 -19.52
N GLY A 64 -30.65 15.58 -20.31
CA GLY A 64 -30.75 15.69 -21.76
C GLY A 64 -29.43 15.48 -22.51
N GLN A 65 -28.35 15.14 -21.80
CA GLN A 65 -27.01 14.93 -22.36
C GLN A 65 -26.48 13.55 -21.95
N PRO A 66 -25.77 12.81 -22.82
CA PRO A 66 -25.25 11.49 -22.46
C PRO A 66 -24.20 11.57 -21.36
N HIS A 67 -24.35 10.72 -20.34
CA HIS A 67 -23.46 10.62 -19.19
C HIS A 67 -22.95 9.19 -19.01
N VAL A 68 -21.69 9.02 -18.65
CA VAL A 68 -21.05 7.72 -18.39
C VAL A 68 -20.70 7.55 -16.92
N LYS A 69 -20.88 6.33 -16.41
CA LYS A 69 -20.43 5.94 -15.07
C LYS A 69 -18.92 5.73 -15.09
N GLN A 70 -18.22 6.44 -14.21
CA GLN A 70 -16.82 6.20 -13.94
C GLN A 70 -16.70 5.32 -12.70
N PHE A 71 -16.10 4.16 -12.88
CA PHE A 71 -15.78 3.24 -11.79
C PHE A 71 -14.33 3.44 -11.38
N VAL A 72 -14.05 3.39 -10.09
CA VAL A 72 -12.67 3.37 -9.57
C VAL A 72 -12.40 1.99 -9.01
N GLU A 73 -11.26 1.44 -9.39
CA GLU A 73 -10.78 0.18 -8.86
C GLU A 73 -10.17 0.41 -7.48
N GLU A 74 -10.85 -0.02 -6.42
CA GLU A 74 -10.20 -0.20 -5.13
C GLU A 74 -9.32 -1.45 -5.22
N ARG A 75 -7.99 -1.25 -5.19
CA ARG A 75 -7.05 -2.36 -5.09
C ARG A 75 -6.64 -2.50 -3.63
N GLU A 76 -7.06 -3.59 -3.00
CA GLU A 76 -6.42 -4.08 -1.79
C GLU A 76 -5.19 -4.91 -2.21
N LEU A 77 -3.99 -4.33 -2.19
CA LEU A 77 -2.79 -5.15 -2.37
C LEU A 77 -2.53 -5.93 -1.08
N THR A 78 -2.02 -7.16 -1.22
CA THR A 78 -1.55 -7.95 -0.08
C THR A 78 -0.04 -8.11 -0.18
N VAL A 79 0.68 -7.52 0.76
CA VAL A 79 2.14 -7.61 0.88
C VAL A 79 2.49 -8.77 1.80
N MET A 80 3.13 -9.81 1.27
CA MET A 80 3.60 -10.95 2.05
C MET A 80 5.11 -10.82 2.30
N LEU A 81 5.48 -10.62 3.56
CA LEU A 81 6.88 -10.62 4.00
C LEU A 81 7.28 -12.04 4.37
N VAL A 82 8.31 -12.56 3.72
CA VAL A 82 8.84 -13.90 3.96
C VAL A 82 10.27 -13.73 4.47
N VAL A 83 10.47 -13.95 5.77
CA VAL A 83 11.71 -13.61 6.48
C VAL A 83 12.39 -14.88 6.98
N ASP A 84 13.63 -15.10 6.54
CA ASP A 84 14.50 -16.16 7.03
C ASP A 84 15.03 -15.81 8.43
N ALA A 85 14.70 -16.64 9.42
CA ALA A 85 15.20 -16.58 10.79
C ALA A 85 16.12 -17.76 11.14
N SER A 86 16.70 -18.42 10.12
CA SER A 86 17.73 -19.43 10.31
C SER A 86 19.00 -18.85 10.97
N GLY A 87 19.87 -19.75 11.46
CA GLY A 87 21.15 -19.37 12.08
C GLY A 87 22.10 -18.58 11.17
N SER A 88 21.84 -18.53 9.85
CA SER A 88 22.56 -17.65 8.93
C SER A 88 22.39 -16.15 9.27
N GLY A 89 21.33 -15.82 10.00
CA GLY A 89 21.00 -14.49 10.51
C GLY A 89 21.89 -13.99 11.66
N ASP A 90 22.66 -14.89 12.30
CA ASP A 90 23.54 -14.60 13.44
C ASP A 90 24.94 -14.11 13.01
N PHE A 91 25.12 -13.84 11.71
CA PHE A 91 26.32 -13.22 11.17
C PHE A 91 26.17 -11.70 11.08
N ALA A 92 27.25 -10.97 11.38
CA ALA A 92 27.34 -9.51 11.29
C ALA A 92 28.65 -9.10 10.58
N SER A 93 28.56 -8.21 9.58
CA SER A 93 29.76 -7.66 8.90
C SER A 93 30.23 -6.34 9.51
N GLU A 94 29.31 -5.47 9.91
CA GLU A 94 29.59 -4.09 10.39
C GLU A 94 28.91 -3.80 11.74
N GLY A 95 28.83 -4.79 12.62
CA GLY A 95 28.25 -4.63 13.96
C GLY A 95 26.72 -4.68 14.04
N GLN A 96 26.03 -4.95 12.93
CA GLN A 96 24.59 -5.26 12.89
C GLN A 96 24.40 -6.71 12.41
N PHE A 97 23.58 -7.48 13.11
CA PHE A 97 23.24 -8.84 12.67
C PHE A 97 22.29 -8.79 11.49
N LYS A 98 22.40 -9.75 10.57
CA LYS A 98 21.47 -9.89 9.43
C LYS A 98 20.01 -9.98 9.88
N ARG A 99 19.73 -10.68 10.99
CA ARG A 99 18.37 -10.76 11.58
C ARG A 99 17.83 -9.39 12.03
N GLU A 100 18.70 -8.51 12.53
CA GLU A 100 18.30 -7.16 12.96
C GLU A 100 17.99 -6.29 11.73
N LEU A 101 18.79 -6.40 10.68
CA LEU A 101 18.54 -5.71 9.41
C LEU A 101 17.26 -6.23 8.72
N ALA A 102 17.04 -7.55 8.73
CA ALA A 102 15.83 -8.15 8.18
C ALA A 102 14.57 -7.66 8.92
N ALA A 103 14.63 -7.55 10.26
CA ALA A 103 13.55 -6.98 11.05
C ALA A 103 13.31 -5.49 10.75
N GLU A 104 14.37 -4.70 10.56
CA GLU A 104 14.26 -3.28 10.18
C GLU A 104 13.62 -3.14 8.79
N LEU A 105 14.05 -3.92 7.80
CA LEU A 105 13.48 -3.94 6.45
C LEU A 105 12.01 -4.38 6.44
N ALA A 106 11.68 -5.48 7.13
CA ALA A 106 10.31 -5.96 7.24
C ALA A 106 9.40 -4.92 7.91
N SER A 107 9.91 -4.21 8.93
CA SER A 107 9.18 -3.11 9.56
C SER A 107 8.92 -1.98 8.57
N VAL A 108 9.93 -1.53 7.83
CA VAL A 108 9.79 -0.45 6.82
C VAL A 108 8.74 -0.79 5.78
N LEU A 109 8.81 -1.99 5.21
CA LEU A 109 7.87 -2.43 4.18
C LEU A 109 6.45 -2.60 4.74
N SER A 110 6.31 -3.16 5.95
CA SER A 110 5.01 -3.31 6.60
C SER A 110 4.35 -1.95 6.88
N PHE A 111 5.12 -0.97 7.37
CA PHE A 111 4.59 0.37 7.64
C PHE A 111 4.22 1.10 6.34
N ALA A 112 5.01 0.97 5.28
CA ALA A 112 4.68 1.54 3.97
C ALA A 112 3.35 0.98 3.44
N ALA A 113 3.18 -0.35 3.48
CA ALA A 113 1.95 -1.01 3.06
C ALA A 113 0.75 -0.62 3.94
N THR A 114 0.93 -0.55 5.27
CA THR A 114 -0.15 -0.17 6.20
C THR A 114 -0.59 1.28 6.00
N THR A 115 0.34 2.19 5.71
CA THR A 115 0.03 3.59 5.35
C THR A 115 -0.83 3.68 4.10
N ASN A 116 -0.60 2.78 3.14
CA ASN A 116 -1.39 2.66 1.91
C ASN A 116 -2.71 1.87 2.09
N LYS A 117 -3.03 1.43 3.31
CA LYS A 117 -4.17 0.56 3.64
C LYS A 117 -4.13 -0.82 2.96
N ASP A 118 -2.95 -1.26 2.54
CA ASP A 118 -2.74 -2.60 2.02
C ASP A 118 -2.71 -3.63 3.15
N LYS A 119 -3.09 -4.87 2.84
CA LYS A 119 -3.00 -6.01 3.77
C LYS A 119 -1.55 -6.45 3.87
N VAL A 120 -1.08 -6.75 5.09
CA VAL A 120 0.28 -7.26 5.31
C VAL A 120 0.24 -8.64 5.97
N GLY A 121 0.98 -9.58 5.39
CA GLY A 121 1.24 -10.91 5.96
C GLY A 121 2.72 -11.07 6.29
N LEU A 122 3.03 -11.87 7.30
CA LEU A 122 4.40 -12.20 7.69
C LEU A 122 4.53 -13.72 7.86
N LEU A 123 5.50 -14.30 7.17
CA LEU A 123 5.93 -15.69 7.32
C LEU A 123 7.39 -15.69 7.73
N ILE A 124 7.69 -16.35 8.84
CA ILE A 124 9.05 -16.53 9.35
C ILE A 124 9.39 -18.02 9.22
N PHE A 125 10.56 -18.34 8.68
CA PHE A 125 11.03 -19.71 8.48
C PHE A 125 12.48 -19.91 8.93
#